data_AF-A0A914KGK4-F1
#
_entry.id   AF-A0A914KGK4-F1
#
_cell.length_a   1.000
_cell.length_b   1.000
_cell.length_c   1.000
_cell.angle_alpha   90.00
_cell.angle_beta   90.00
_cell.angle_gamma   90.00
#
_symmetry.space_group_name_H-M   'P 1'
#
loop_
_entity.id
_entity.type
_entity.pdbx_description
1 polymer ?
#
loop_
_entity_poly.entity_id
_entity_poly.type
_entity_poly.pdbx_seq_one_letter_code
_entity_poly.pdbx_strand_id
1 'polypeptide(L)'
;MPGLYELVSKFLSVPASNAYVERVFSLISAQWTDVRNLLQVETVKSLAQVKCNFSFNCSDFHKMIISNKKLLNSIVGDKKYNA
;
A
#
# COMPACT_ATOMS: atom_id res chain seq x y z
N MET A 1 -12.96 -10.74 -29.06
CA MET A 1 -11.63 -10.32 -29.57
C MET A 1 -10.70 -10.05 -28.40
N PRO A 2 -9.87 -11.02 -27.97
CA PRO A 2 -8.99 -10.87 -26.80
C PRO A 2 -7.99 -9.71 -26.92
N GLY A 3 -7.49 -9.39 -28.12
CA GLY A 3 -6.53 -8.30 -28.32
C GLY A 3 -7.09 -6.89 -28.10
N LEU A 4 -8.39 -6.67 -28.35
CA LEU A 4 -9.01 -5.36 -28.11
C LEU A 4 -9.14 -5.09 -26.61
N TYR A 5 -9.50 -6.10 -25.82
CA TYR A 5 -9.60 -5.98 -24.37
C TYR A 5 -8.26 -5.63 -23.73
N GLU A 6 -7.17 -6.30 -24.15
CA GLU A 6 -5.84 -6.02 -23.63
C GLU A 6 -5.37 -4.60 -23.98
N LEU A 7 -5.64 -4.14 -25.20
CA LEU A 7 -5.30 -2.79 -25.64
C LEU A 7 -6.04 -1.73 -24.82
N VAL A 8 -7.36 -1.88 -24.68
CA VAL A 8 -8.19 -0.95 -23.90
C VAL A 8 -7.80 -0.96 -22.43
N SER A 9 -7.52 -2.14 -21.86
CA SER A 9 -7.06 -2.26 -20.46
C SER A 9 -5.74 -1.52 -20.22
N LYS A 10 -4.75 -1.67 -21.12
CA LYS A 10 -3.49 -0.92 -21.02
C LYS A 10 -3.69 0.58 -21.14
N PHE A 11 -4.51 1.02 -22.09
CA PHE A 11 -4.80 2.44 -22.27
C PHE A 11 -5.47 3.06 -21.04
N LEU A 12 -6.43 2.36 -20.44
CA LEU A 12 -7.14 2.80 -19.24
C LEU A 12 -6.33 2.65 -17.94
N SER A 13 -5.26 1.86 -17.94
CA SER A 13 -4.37 1.72 -16.77
C SER A 13 -3.49 2.95 -16.53
N VAL A 14 -3.31 3.79 -17.55
CA VAL A 14 -2.54 5.03 -17.44
C VAL A 14 -3.45 6.14 -16.91
N PRO A 15 -3.18 6.70 -15.72
CA PRO A 15 -3.98 7.79 -15.19
C PRO A 15 -3.81 9.04 -16.07
N ALA A 16 -4.91 9.73 -16.35
CA ALA A 16 -4.90 10.96 -17.15
C ALA A 16 -4.28 12.16 -16.43
N SER A 17 -4.03 12.06 -15.12
CA SER A 17 -3.45 13.14 -14.31
C SER A 17 -2.48 12.63 -13.26
N ASN A 18 -1.57 13.51 -12.85
CA ASN A 18 -0.60 13.24 -11.78
C ASN A 18 -1.20 13.36 -10.37
N ALA A 19 -2.46 13.76 -10.23
CA ALA A 19 -3.09 14.05 -8.93
C ALA A 19 -3.06 12.84 -7.98
N TYR A 20 -3.19 11.62 -8.52
CA TYR A 20 -3.07 10.39 -7.72
C TYR A 20 -1.65 10.24 -7.14
N VAL A 21 -0.62 10.44 -7.97
CA VAL A 21 0.78 10.32 -7.56
C VAL A 21 1.14 11.42 -6.55
N GLU A 22 0.68 12.65 -6.74
CA GLU A 22 0.86 13.75 -5.79
C GLU A 22 0.21 13.45 -4.44
N ARG A 23 -0.95 12.80 -4.43
CA ARG A 23 -1.58 12.32 -3.20
C ARG A 23 -0.71 11.29 -2.49
N VAL A 24 -0.10 10.34 -3.23
CA VAL A 24 0.83 9.36 -2.65
C VAL A 24 2.04 10.07 -2.03
N PHE A 25 2.63 11.04 -2.73
CA PHE A 25 3.76 11.81 -2.18
C PHE A 25 3.36 12.62 -0.95
N SER A 26 2.19 13.24 -0.95
CA SER A 26 1.67 13.95 0.22
C SER A 26 1.54 13.03 1.45
N LEU A 27 1.03 11.81 1.25
CA LEU A 27 0.93 10.80 2.33
C LEU A 27 2.30 10.36 2.85
N ILE A 28 3.27 10.16 1.96
CA ILE A 28 4.66 9.82 2.33
C ILE A 28 5.27 10.96 3.14
N SER A 29 5.21 12.20 2.62
CA SER A 29 5.78 13.38 3.26
C SER A 29 5.13 13.68 4.62
N ALA A 30 3.85 13.36 4.79
CA ALA A 30 3.17 13.51 6.08
C ALA A 30 3.71 12.54 7.15
N GLN A 31 4.19 11.37 6.76
CA GLN A 31 4.71 10.34 7.67
C GLN A 31 6.22 10.38 7.84
N TRP A 32 6.92 10.85 6.81
CA TRP A 32 8.36 11.03 6.77
C TRP A 32 8.70 12.50 6.93
N THR A 33 8.64 12.98 8.18
CA THR A 33 9.16 14.31 8.53
C THR A 33 10.39 14.16 9.41
N ASP A 34 11.43 14.94 9.10
CA ASP A 34 12.75 14.95 9.76
C ASP A 34 12.66 15.17 11.29
N VAL A 35 11.55 15.76 11.75
CA VAL A 35 11.35 16.17 13.14
C VAL A 35 10.63 15.10 13.99
N ARG A 36 9.88 14.15 13.40
CA ARG A 36 8.94 13.30 14.18
C ARG A 36 8.96 11.80 13.95
N ASN A 37 9.60 11.27 12.91
CA ASN A 37 9.58 9.82 12.69
C ASN A 37 10.86 9.33 12.02
N LEU A 38 11.77 8.74 12.81
CA LEU A 38 12.93 7.94 12.36
C LEU A 38 12.48 6.62 11.72
N LEU A 39 11.41 6.64 10.92
CA LEU A 39 10.94 5.46 10.21
C LEU A 39 11.94 5.11 9.13
N GLN A 40 12.29 3.82 9.08
CA GLN A 40 13.02 3.29 7.95
C GLN A 40 12.21 3.49 6.66
N VAL A 41 12.91 3.72 5.56
CA VAL A 41 12.34 3.88 4.21
C VAL A 41 11.37 2.74 3.88
N GLU A 42 11.72 1.51 4.25
CA GLU A 42 10.92 0.32 4.00
C GLU A 42 9.58 0.35 4.75
N THR A 43 9.58 0.90 5.97
CA THR A 43 8.36 1.08 6.76
C THR A 43 7.46 2.13 6.14
N VAL A 44 8.01 3.25 5.67
CA VAL A 44 7.23 4.30 5.00
C VAL A 44 6.64 3.79 3.69
N LYS A 45 7.41 3.04 2.91
CA LYS A 45 6.95 2.39 1.68
C LYS A 45 5.80 1.43 1.95
N SER A 46 5.95 0.55 2.94
CA SER A 46 4.90 -0.38 3.36
C SER A 46 3.63 0.36 3.81
N LEU A 47 3.78 1.45 4.57
CA LEU A 47 2.65 2.27 5.02
C LEU A 47 1.92 2.94 3.85
N ALA A 48 2.66 3.49 2.88
CA ALA A 48 2.09 4.08 1.68
C ALA A 48 1.30 3.03 0.88
N GLN A 49 1.84 1.82 0.70
CA GLN A 49 1.13 0.72 0.04
C GLN A 49 -0.16 0.34 0.76
N VAL A 50 -0.14 0.25 2.10
CA VAL A 50 -1.35 -0.07 2.86
C VAL A 50 -2.40 1.04 2.68
N LYS A 51 -2.00 2.31 2.78
CA LYS A 51 -2.93 3.44 2.65
C LYS A 51 -3.48 3.64 1.24
N CYS A 52 -2.71 3.29 0.20
CA CYS A 52 -3.13 3.50 -1.19
C CYS A 52 -3.95 2.32 -1.75
N ASN A 53 -3.69 1.09 -1.29
CA ASN A 53 -4.35 -0.10 -1.82
C ASN A 53 -5.57 -0.55 -1.00
N PHE A 54 -5.67 -0.14 0.27
CA PHE A 54 -6.82 -0.48 1.11
C PHE A 54 -7.66 0.76 1.41
N SER A 55 -8.93 0.72 0.99
CA SER A 55 -9.92 1.78 1.29
C SER A 55 -10.65 1.56 2.63
N PHE A 56 -10.16 0.65 3.47
CA PHE A 56 -10.78 0.33 4.75
C PHE A 56 -10.50 1.41 5.80
N ASN A 57 -11.49 1.69 6.65
CA ASN A 57 -11.21 2.34 7.92
C ASN A 57 -10.41 1.38 8.83
N CYS A 58 -9.80 1.91 9.89
CA CYS A 58 -8.95 1.11 10.77
C CYS A 58 -9.68 -0.09 11.38
N SER A 59 -10.97 0.05 11.72
CA SER A 59 -11.77 -1.02 12.32
C SER A 59 -12.02 -2.17 11.34
N ASP A 60 -12.35 -1.85 10.09
CA ASP A 60 -12.62 -2.85 9.06
C ASP A 60 -11.32 -3.49 8.55
N PHE A 61 -10.24 -2.71 8.47
CA PHE A 61 -8.92 -3.24 8.20
C PHE A 61 -8.51 -4.25 9.29
N HIS A 62 -8.69 -3.89 10.56
CA HIS A 62 -8.38 -4.78 11.68
C HIS A 62 -9.19 -6.07 11.64
N LYS A 63 -10.50 -6.00 11.36
CA LYS A 63 -11.34 -7.19 11.16
C LYS A 63 -10.83 -8.05 10.02
N MET A 64 -10.51 -7.47 8.87
CA MET A 64 -9.97 -8.18 7.70
C MET A 64 -8.67 -8.93 8.04
N ILE A 65 -7.74 -8.28 8.74
CA ILE A 65 -6.48 -8.91 9.16
C ILE A 65 -6.74 -10.10 10.09
N ILE A 66 -7.61 -9.93 11.09
CA ILE A 66 -7.93 -11.01 12.05
C ILE A 66 -8.63 -12.18 11.37
N SER A 67 -9.54 -11.91 10.43
CA SER A 67 -10.24 -12.95 9.69
C SER A 67 -9.31 -13.76 8.77
N ASN A 68 -8.16 -13.20 8.36
CA ASN A 68 -7.23 -13.86 7.47
C ASN A 68 -6.12 -14.60 8.23
N LYS A 69 -6.40 -15.84 8.65
CA LYS A 69 -5.46 -16.71 9.37
C LYS A 69 -4.13 -16.93 8.64
N LYS A 70 -4.15 -17.00 7.30
CA LYS A 70 -2.92 -17.17 6.50
C LYS A 70 -2.00 -15.96 6.62
N LEU A 71 -2.57 -14.76 6.58
CA LEU A 71 -1.84 -13.51 6.76
C LEU A 71 -1.28 -13.40 8.18
N LEU A 72 -2.09 -13.69 9.20
CA LEU A 72 -1.64 -13.69 10.61
C LEU A 72 -0.46 -14.64 10.83
N ASN A 73 -0.54 -15.87 10.33
CA ASN A 73 0.56 -16.83 10.44
C ASN A 73 1.83 -16.35 9.72
N SER A 74 1.69 -15.56 8.65
CA SER A 74 2.82 -14.98 7.91
C SER A 74 3.44 -13.78 8.64
N ILE A 75 2.64 -13.04 9.43
CA ILE A 75 3.11 -11.92 10.27
C ILE A 75 3.85 -12.45 11.50
N VAL A 76 3.35 -13.53 12.10
CA VAL A 76 3.94 -14.17 13.28
C VAL A 76 5.16 -15.02 12.92
N GLY A 77 5.24 -15.55 11.69
CA GLY A 77 6.42 -16.27 11.23
C GLY A 77 7.64 -15.35 11.17
N ASP A 78 8.70 -15.71 11.91
CA ASP A 78 9.98 -14.99 12.13
C ASP A 78 10.85 -14.74 10.88
N LYS A 79 10.26 -14.41 9.73
CA LYS A 79 11.01 -13.87 8.58
C LYS A 79 11.51 -12.43 8.84
N LYS A 80 11.19 -11.85 10.00
CA LYS A 80 11.52 -10.48 10.39
C LYS A 80 12.94 -10.32 10.95
N TYR A 81 13.57 -11.40 11.44
CA TYR A 81 14.85 -11.33 12.19
C TYR A 81 16.02 -12.07 11.56
N ASN A 82 15.84 -12.75 10.43
CA ASN A 82 16.96 -13.33 9.71
C ASN A 82 17.54 -12.28 8.75
N ALA A 83 18.49 -11.52 9.30
CA ALA A 83 19.46 -10.70 8.56
C ALA A 83 20.44 -11.58 7.76
#